data_AF-D3SCY6-F1
#
_entry.id   AF-D3SCY6-F1
#
_cell.length_a   1.000
_cell.length_b   1.000
_cell.length_c   1.000
_cell.angle_alpha   90.00
_cell.angle_beta   90.00
_cell.angle_gamma   90.00
#
_symmetry.space_group_name_H-M   'P 1'
#
loop_
_entity.id
_entity.type
_entity.pdbx_description
1 polymer ?
#
loop_
_entity_poly.entity_id
_entity_poly.type
_entity_poly.pdbx_seq_one_letter_code
_entity_poly.pdbx_strand_id
1 'polypeptide(L)'
;MHNHTRFRVCGISLIEALIAIAVVSVGLLAIARLHGDLLSSAGDSKARAEAMQIAETEIEKLRNASTLTDLNRRLENVRTEAPGRNADYTLEWSNLPDTSDFGFFEPEVRVTWIDRRGDAQSVLISTAVAWSNPRFSVAAARADSEGGNFLNAPTGRARMGGGELLEGTDVTTVTNVIEGTSIEDGTETRQRDGEVQLVRDGEVVMTMDTTNPGELFSTISGRVYYGGTISLNPVVTRVLSSDAGFCTRRGQEPLGSALKPFVDSASGYSYFYYQCYVGEGWYGNVGIVRQENANPNDRSCVGDHLAEETSAWDSREPRTSSNRFYRSFIETTSGIRAIGIGITPAEGDSQNPTYVAQNLTSHDFMLTRFRSGNNRPRDCFEALEDGEGAFEDNAGRHVCLYEGGMGCGTDDGDSLPQPGDQETTLVAGNVEQINSPTGNSRPVLEDLTFDSVYATCGPNRESLGQGRNEVESITSYECVIDWEGWTGETWSSDMILTLGPNTKLCDVGTAELGGGTVTKSGDNVLIFDRISQTEALQFDFAVAHEDADCP
;
A
#
# COMPACT_ATOMS: atom_id res chain seq x y z
N MET A 1 -24.09 -50.22 -95.86
CA MET A 1 -23.08 -49.13 -95.80
C MET A 1 -23.36 -48.30 -94.55
N HIS A 2 -22.58 -48.47 -93.48
CA HIS A 2 -22.44 -47.49 -92.40
C HIS A 2 -21.16 -47.87 -91.64
N ASN A 3 -20.04 -47.30 -92.07
CA ASN A 3 -18.75 -47.51 -91.44
C ASN A 3 -18.63 -46.50 -90.29
N HIS A 4 -18.67 -46.98 -89.05
CA HIS A 4 -18.38 -46.16 -87.87
C HIS A 4 -16.93 -45.67 -87.93
N THR A 5 -16.74 -44.39 -88.20
CA THR A 5 -15.46 -43.71 -88.03
C THR A 5 -15.15 -43.62 -86.54
N ARG A 6 -14.23 -44.46 -86.06
CA ARG A 6 -13.60 -44.29 -84.75
C ARG A 6 -12.85 -42.97 -84.73
N PHE A 7 -13.33 -41.98 -83.97
CA PHE A 7 -12.54 -40.81 -83.65
C PHE A 7 -11.29 -41.26 -82.87
N ARG A 8 -10.11 -41.05 -83.44
CA ARG A 8 -8.84 -41.20 -82.72
C ARG A 8 -8.78 -40.09 -81.68
N VAL A 9 -8.85 -40.46 -80.41
CA VAL A 9 -8.42 -39.58 -79.31
C VAL A 9 -6.92 -39.36 -79.50
N CYS A 10 -6.53 -38.18 -80.00
CA CYS A 10 -5.12 -37.79 -80.03
C CYS A 10 -4.65 -37.58 -78.59
N GLY A 11 -3.57 -38.27 -78.21
CA GLY A 11 -3.01 -38.34 -76.87
C GLY A 11 -2.34 -37.06 -76.37
N ILE A 12 -3.05 -35.93 -76.42
CA ILE A 12 -2.62 -34.64 -75.87
C ILE A 12 -3.25 -34.40 -74.48
N SER A 13 -4.42 -35.02 -74.22
CA SER A 13 -5.14 -34.91 -72.94
C SER A 13 -4.36 -35.46 -71.73
N LEU A 14 -3.54 -36.50 -71.92
CA LEU A 14 -2.74 -37.06 -70.81
C LEU A 14 -1.56 -36.15 -70.42
N ILE A 15 -0.93 -35.50 -71.40
CA ILE A 15 0.16 -34.55 -71.17
C ILE A 15 -0.39 -33.28 -70.52
N GLU A 16 -1.55 -32.80 -70.99
CA GLU A 16 -2.23 -31.64 -70.41
C GLU A 16 -2.68 -31.90 -68.97
N ALA A 17 -3.22 -33.08 -68.68
CA ALA A 17 -3.55 -33.49 -67.31
C ALA A 17 -2.30 -33.59 -66.42
N LEU A 18 -1.17 -34.10 -66.92
CA LEU A 18 0.09 -34.15 -66.18
C LEU A 18 0.67 -32.76 -65.90
N ILE A 19 0.61 -31.84 -66.88
CA ILE A 19 1.04 -30.45 -66.69
C ILE A 19 0.13 -29.74 -65.70
N ALA A 20 -1.19 -29.92 -65.80
CA ALA A 20 -2.16 -29.35 -64.86
C ALA A 20 -1.93 -29.87 -63.43
N ILE A 21 -1.71 -31.18 -63.24
CA ILE A 21 -1.38 -31.75 -61.94
C ILE A 21 -0.05 -31.21 -61.41
N ALA A 22 0.97 -31.05 -62.26
CA ALA A 22 2.26 -30.49 -61.86
C ALA A 22 2.11 -29.03 -61.38
N VAL A 23 1.39 -28.20 -62.14
CA VAL A 23 1.13 -26.79 -61.79
C VAL A 23 0.33 -26.69 -60.49
N VAL A 24 -0.72 -27.50 -60.34
CA VAL A 24 -1.52 -27.55 -59.10
C VAL A 24 -0.70 -28.03 -57.91
N SER A 25 0.17 -29.03 -58.10
CA SER A 25 1.02 -29.56 -57.02
C SER A 25 2.04 -28.53 -56.54
N VAL A 26 2.66 -27.78 -57.47
CA VAL A 26 3.56 -26.68 -57.12
C VAL A 26 2.80 -25.54 -56.43
N GLY A 27 1.60 -25.21 -56.90
CA GLY A 27 0.73 -24.22 -56.27
C GLY A 27 0.33 -24.61 -54.85
N LEU A 28 -0.04 -25.88 -54.63
CA LEU A 28 -0.39 -26.39 -53.30
C LEU A 28 0.81 -26.39 -52.34
N LEU A 29 2.00 -26.74 -52.82
CA LEU A 29 3.24 -26.71 -52.02
C LEU A 29 3.59 -25.27 -51.59
N ALA A 30 3.42 -24.30 -52.49
CA ALA A 30 3.64 -22.88 -52.17
C ALA A 30 2.65 -22.38 -51.10
N ILE A 31 1.37 -22.76 -51.20
CA ILE A 31 0.35 -22.42 -50.21
C ILE A 31 0.63 -23.11 -48.86
N ALA A 32 1.01 -24.39 -48.87
CA ALA A 32 1.34 -25.12 -47.65
C ALA A 32 2.54 -24.49 -46.91
N ARG A 33 3.56 -24.04 -47.65
CA ARG A 33 4.69 -23.31 -47.07
C ARG A 33 4.24 -21.97 -46.48
N LEU A 34 3.47 -21.18 -47.22
CA LEU A 34 2.94 -19.89 -46.73
C LEU A 34 2.08 -20.08 -45.47
N HIS A 35 1.23 -21.10 -45.45
CA HIS A 35 0.38 -21.40 -44.30
C HIS A 35 1.20 -21.86 -43.09
N GLY A 36 2.25 -22.65 -43.30
CA GLY A 36 3.22 -23.03 -42.26
C GLY A 36 3.99 -21.83 -41.69
N ASP A 37 4.41 -20.90 -42.54
CA ASP A 37 5.08 -19.66 -42.12
C ASP A 37 4.15 -18.76 -41.30
N LEU A 38 2.88 -18.63 -41.70
CA LEU A 38 1.87 -17.87 -40.94
C LEU A 38 1.57 -18.52 -39.58
N LEU A 39 1.48 -19.86 -39.51
CA LEU A 39 1.22 -20.57 -38.25
C LEU A 39 2.40 -20.47 -37.28
N SER A 40 3.64 -20.53 -37.79
CA SER A 40 4.86 -20.28 -37.01
C SER A 40 4.87 -18.86 -36.48
N SER A 41 4.66 -17.87 -37.35
CA SER A 41 4.63 -16.45 -36.97
C SER A 41 3.57 -16.14 -35.91
N ALA A 42 2.41 -16.82 -35.94
CA ALA A 42 1.39 -16.69 -34.91
C ALA A 42 1.81 -17.29 -33.56
N GLY A 43 2.55 -18.40 -33.57
CA GLY A 43 3.15 -18.99 -32.36
C GLY A 43 4.22 -18.08 -31.76
N ASP A 44 5.10 -17.54 -32.59
CA ASP A 44 6.20 -16.65 -32.18
C ASP A 44 5.65 -15.34 -31.60
N SER A 45 4.57 -14.82 -32.18
CA SER A 45 3.86 -13.63 -31.66
C SER A 45 3.22 -13.89 -30.30
N LYS A 46 2.65 -15.08 -30.08
CA LYS A 46 2.06 -15.47 -28.78
C LYS A 46 3.13 -15.66 -27.70
N ALA A 47 4.25 -16.30 -28.04
CA ALA A 47 5.38 -16.45 -27.11
C ALA A 47 5.99 -15.10 -26.73
N ARG A 48 6.09 -14.16 -27.69
CA ARG A 48 6.55 -12.80 -27.42
C ARG A 48 5.58 -12.02 -26.52
N ALA A 49 4.27 -12.12 -26.76
CA ALA A 49 3.26 -11.47 -25.92
C ALA A 49 3.27 -12.03 -24.48
N GLU A 50 3.41 -13.34 -24.34
CA GLU A 50 3.54 -14.00 -23.04
C GLU A 50 4.84 -13.60 -22.32
N ALA A 51 5.97 -13.48 -23.04
CA ALA A 51 7.22 -12.97 -22.50
C ALA A 51 7.11 -11.52 -22.00
N MET A 52 6.38 -10.66 -22.72
CA MET A 52 6.10 -9.28 -22.29
C MET A 52 5.25 -9.26 -21.02
N GLN A 53 4.17 -10.05 -20.97
CA GLN A 53 3.30 -10.16 -19.81
C GLN A 53 4.06 -10.66 -18.56
N ILE A 54 4.96 -11.64 -18.73
CA ILE A 54 5.81 -12.15 -17.66
C ILE A 54 6.72 -11.04 -17.13
N ALA A 55 7.42 -10.30 -18.01
CA ALA A 55 8.26 -9.18 -17.60
C ALA A 55 7.47 -8.08 -16.87
N GLU A 56 6.32 -7.65 -17.41
CA GLU A 56 5.47 -6.63 -16.79
C GLU A 56 4.97 -7.07 -15.41
N THR A 57 4.52 -8.33 -15.28
CA THR A 57 4.02 -8.88 -14.02
C THR A 57 5.11 -8.88 -12.95
N GLU A 58 6.34 -9.30 -13.28
CA GLU A 58 7.40 -9.34 -12.28
C GLU A 58 7.88 -7.94 -11.87
N ILE A 59 7.87 -6.96 -12.78
CA ILE A 59 8.18 -5.56 -12.43
C ILE A 59 7.06 -4.95 -11.57
N GLU A 60 5.80 -5.29 -11.87
CA GLU A 60 4.66 -4.83 -11.09
C GLU A 60 4.65 -5.40 -9.67
N LYS A 61 5.23 -6.59 -9.45
CA LYS A 61 5.48 -7.11 -8.09
C LYS A 61 6.43 -6.22 -7.31
N LEU A 62 7.44 -5.61 -7.94
CA LEU A 62 8.33 -4.65 -7.27
C LEU A 62 7.58 -3.37 -6.90
N ARG A 63 6.70 -2.87 -7.78
CA ARG A 63 5.89 -1.66 -7.51
C ARG A 63 4.86 -1.82 -6.40
N ASN A 64 4.30 -3.02 -6.27
CA ASN A 64 3.31 -3.33 -5.23
C ASN A 64 3.92 -3.61 -3.85
N ALA A 65 5.19 -3.26 -3.63
CA ALA A 65 5.81 -3.36 -2.32
C ALA A 65 5.19 -2.36 -1.33
N SER A 66 4.63 -2.85 -0.23
CA SER A 66 3.97 -2.01 0.77
C SER A 66 4.96 -1.28 1.69
N THR A 67 6.14 -1.85 1.90
CA THR A 67 7.23 -1.31 2.73
C THR A 67 8.56 -1.40 1.99
N LEU A 68 9.57 -0.64 2.47
CA LEU A 68 10.93 -0.69 1.92
C LEU A 68 11.54 -2.09 2.11
N THR A 69 11.29 -2.73 3.25
CA THR A 69 11.68 -4.11 3.52
C THR A 69 11.01 -5.08 2.54
N ASP A 70 9.72 -4.92 2.24
CA ASP A 70 9.04 -5.75 1.25
C ASP A 70 9.66 -5.58 -0.15
N LEU A 71 10.03 -4.35 -0.51
CA LEU A 71 10.73 -4.08 -1.76
C LEU A 71 12.10 -4.73 -1.80
N ASN A 72 12.91 -4.58 -0.75
CA ASN A 72 14.24 -5.20 -0.65
C ASN A 72 14.14 -6.73 -0.74
N ARG A 73 13.21 -7.35 -0.02
CA ARG A 73 12.96 -8.79 -0.09
C ARG A 73 12.58 -9.24 -1.49
N ARG A 74 11.78 -8.46 -2.23
CA ARG A 74 11.40 -8.77 -3.62
C ARG A 74 12.56 -8.58 -4.60
N LEU A 75 13.43 -7.60 -4.35
CA LEU A 75 14.66 -7.38 -5.11
C LEU A 75 15.65 -8.55 -4.92
N GLU A 76 15.76 -9.07 -3.70
CA GLU A 76 16.60 -10.25 -3.40
C GLU A 76 16.03 -11.54 -4.01
N ASN A 77 14.71 -11.62 -4.17
CA ASN A 77 14.00 -12.81 -4.63
C ASN A 77 13.32 -12.60 -6.00
N VAL A 78 13.97 -11.83 -6.89
CA VAL A 78 13.48 -11.68 -8.26
C VAL A 78 13.40 -13.02 -8.98
N ARG A 79 12.35 -13.21 -9.76
CA ARG A 79 12.14 -14.45 -10.50
C ARG A 79 13.14 -14.55 -11.66
N THR A 80 13.79 -15.70 -11.79
CA THR A 80 14.76 -15.98 -12.87
C THR A 80 14.25 -16.97 -13.92
N GLU A 81 13.17 -17.69 -13.63
CA GLU A 81 12.59 -18.68 -14.54
C GLU A 81 11.06 -18.67 -14.48
N ALA A 82 10.41 -18.81 -15.63
CA ALA A 82 8.97 -18.86 -15.74
C ALA A 82 8.50 -19.94 -16.74
N PRO A 83 7.76 -20.98 -16.27
CA PRO A 83 7.10 -21.89 -17.20
C PRO A 83 5.99 -21.13 -17.94
N GLY A 84 5.94 -21.30 -19.25
CA GLY A 84 4.94 -20.68 -20.11
C GLY A 84 4.11 -21.68 -20.89
N ARG A 85 2.99 -21.20 -21.44
CA ARG A 85 2.11 -21.98 -22.30
C ARG A 85 2.67 -22.15 -23.70
N ASN A 86 3.47 -21.19 -24.18
CA ASN A 86 4.04 -21.22 -25.52
C ASN A 86 5.53 -21.60 -25.57
N ALA A 87 6.28 -21.30 -24.50
CA ALA A 87 7.69 -21.66 -24.31
C ALA A 87 8.04 -21.57 -22.82
N ASP A 88 9.20 -22.12 -22.44
CA ASP A 88 9.79 -21.85 -21.13
C ASP A 88 10.67 -20.60 -21.23
N TYR A 89 10.57 -19.73 -20.23
CA TYR A 89 11.22 -18.43 -20.23
C TYR A 89 12.27 -18.33 -19.12
N THR A 90 13.41 -17.73 -19.46
CA THR A 90 14.45 -17.34 -18.50
C THR A 90 14.46 -15.81 -18.39
N LEU A 91 14.52 -15.30 -17.16
CA LEU A 91 14.55 -13.88 -16.85
C LEU A 91 15.94 -13.51 -16.34
N GLU A 92 16.53 -12.50 -16.94
CA GLU A 92 17.78 -11.89 -16.49
C GLU A 92 17.51 -10.45 -16.06
N TRP A 93 17.87 -10.12 -14.82
CA TRP A 93 17.67 -8.80 -14.24
C TRP A 93 18.97 -8.01 -14.25
N SER A 94 18.87 -6.72 -14.53
CA SER A 94 19.96 -5.75 -14.40
C SER A 94 19.42 -4.42 -13.87
N ASN A 95 20.31 -3.53 -13.41
CA ASN A 95 19.97 -2.24 -12.77
C ASN A 95 19.07 -2.36 -11.53
N LEU A 96 19.23 -3.45 -10.76
CA LEU A 96 18.66 -3.56 -9.43
C LEU A 96 19.52 -2.77 -8.43
N PRO A 97 18.91 -2.07 -7.45
CA PRO A 97 19.66 -1.30 -6.46
C PRO A 97 20.19 -2.22 -5.35
N ASP A 98 21.39 -1.90 -4.85
CA ASP A 98 22.09 -2.68 -3.82
C ASP A 98 21.93 -2.13 -2.39
N THR A 99 21.21 -1.01 -2.19
CA THR A 99 21.19 -0.27 -0.90
C THR A 99 19.79 0.17 -0.50
N SER A 100 19.42 0.11 0.78
CA SER A 100 18.10 0.46 1.33
C SER A 100 17.64 1.92 1.22
N ASP A 101 18.19 2.73 0.32
CA ASP A 101 17.81 4.15 0.15
C ASP A 101 17.83 4.53 -1.34
N PHE A 102 16.69 4.36 -2.02
CA PHE A 102 16.50 4.75 -3.42
C PHE A 102 15.15 5.46 -3.59
N GLY A 103 15.18 6.66 -4.20
CA GLY A 103 13.96 7.38 -4.59
C GLY A 103 13.24 6.71 -5.77
N PHE A 104 14.02 6.20 -6.75
CA PHE A 104 13.54 5.35 -7.83
C PHE A 104 14.73 4.58 -8.45
N PHE A 105 14.45 3.48 -9.15
CA PHE A 105 15.41 2.72 -9.94
C PHE A 105 14.73 2.17 -11.20
N GLU A 106 15.49 1.82 -12.24
CA GLU A 106 14.97 1.34 -13.52
C GLU A 106 15.43 -0.10 -13.79
N PRO A 107 14.73 -1.11 -13.24
CA PRO A 107 15.08 -2.50 -13.48
C PRO A 107 14.94 -2.83 -14.97
N GLU A 108 15.96 -3.49 -15.51
CA GLU A 108 15.97 -4.05 -16.85
C GLU A 108 15.72 -5.56 -16.75
N VAL A 109 14.59 -6.01 -17.28
CA VAL A 109 14.21 -7.43 -17.33
C VAL A 109 14.30 -7.92 -18.76
N ARG A 110 15.28 -8.79 -19.00
CA ARG A 110 15.40 -9.52 -20.26
C ARG A 110 14.75 -10.89 -20.11
N VAL A 111 13.70 -11.14 -20.87
CA VAL A 111 13.05 -12.45 -20.96
C VAL A 111 13.52 -13.14 -22.23
N THR A 112 14.13 -14.31 -22.09
CA THR A 112 14.62 -15.11 -23.21
C THR A 112 13.90 -16.45 -23.32
N TRP A 113 13.67 -16.92 -24.54
CA TRP A 113 13.10 -18.25 -24.81
C TRP A 113 13.62 -18.80 -26.14
N ILE A 114 13.42 -20.10 -26.36
CA ILE A 114 13.68 -20.75 -27.65
C ILE A 114 12.36 -20.89 -28.41
N ASP A 115 12.31 -20.39 -29.63
CA ASP A 115 11.13 -20.53 -30.49
C ASP A 115 11.02 -21.94 -31.11
N ARG A 116 9.94 -22.19 -31.85
CA ARG A 116 9.69 -23.51 -32.44
C ARG A 116 10.66 -23.90 -33.55
N ARG A 117 11.47 -22.96 -34.05
CA ARG A 117 12.51 -23.19 -35.06
C ARG A 117 13.86 -23.49 -34.40
N GLY A 118 13.94 -23.38 -33.08
CA GLY A 118 15.16 -23.57 -32.31
C GLY A 118 16.00 -22.30 -32.18
N ASP A 119 15.46 -21.15 -32.61
CA ASP A 119 16.16 -19.88 -32.54
C ASP A 119 15.90 -19.20 -31.18
N ALA A 120 16.93 -18.58 -30.62
CA ALA A 120 16.81 -17.83 -29.37
C ALA A 120 16.15 -16.46 -29.61
N GLN A 121 15.10 -16.18 -28.86
CA GLN A 121 14.36 -14.93 -28.90
C GLN A 121 14.46 -14.22 -27.54
N SER A 122 14.30 -12.89 -27.55
CA SER A 122 14.23 -12.13 -26.31
C SER A 122 13.35 -10.89 -26.41
N VAL A 123 12.86 -10.45 -25.25
CA VAL A 123 12.23 -9.16 -25.02
C VAL A 123 12.96 -8.50 -23.86
N LEU A 124 13.21 -7.20 -23.97
CA LEU A 124 13.75 -6.38 -22.89
C LEU A 124 12.68 -5.37 -22.48
N ILE A 125 12.32 -5.36 -21.21
CA ILE A 125 11.47 -4.33 -20.62
C ILE A 125 12.31 -3.57 -19.60
N SER A 126 12.26 -2.25 -19.69
CA SER A 126 12.86 -1.33 -18.73
C SER A 126 11.80 -0.32 -18.36
N THR A 127 11.52 -0.18 -17.07
CA THR A 127 10.50 0.75 -16.60
C THR A 127 10.82 1.14 -15.16
N ALA A 128 10.62 2.40 -14.80
CA ALA A 128 10.96 2.89 -13.47
C ALA A 128 10.10 2.22 -12.39
N VAL A 129 10.74 1.90 -11.27
CA VAL A 129 10.14 1.50 -10.00
C VAL A 129 10.53 2.56 -8.99
N ALA A 130 9.53 3.32 -8.53
CA ALA A 130 9.69 4.30 -7.46
C ALA A 130 8.98 3.76 -6.21
N TRP A 131 9.66 3.78 -5.09
CA TRP A 131 9.05 3.50 -3.80
C TRP A 131 8.99 4.80 -3.01
N SER A 132 7.78 5.28 -2.75
CA SER A 132 7.55 6.38 -1.83
C SER A 132 6.81 5.82 -0.62
N ASN A 133 7.45 5.88 0.54
CA ASN A 133 6.74 5.62 1.78
C ASN A 133 5.58 6.61 1.87
N PRO A 134 4.32 6.18 2.03
CA PRO A 134 3.19 7.11 2.18
C PRO A 134 3.34 8.05 3.40
N ARG A 135 4.16 7.68 4.39
CA ARG A 135 4.57 8.56 5.51
C ARG A 135 5.63 9.58 5.07
N PHE A 136 6.50 9.27 4.11
CA PHE A 136 7.46 10.21 3.53
C PHE A 136 6.82 11.21 2.56
N SER A 137 5.63 10.94 2.01
CA SER A 137 4.86 11.96 1.28
C SER A 137 4.57 13.20 2.15
N VAL A 138 4.54 13.03 3.48
CA VAL A 138 4.43 14.11 4.50
C VAL A 138 5.74 14.87 4.69
N ALA A 139 6.88 14.20 4.54
CA ALA A 139 8.20 14.80 4.59
C ALA A 139 8.54 15.51 3.26
N ALA A 140 8.12 14.95 2.12
CA ALA A 140 8.27 15.55 0.78
C ALA A 140 7.40 16.80 0.61
N ALA A 141 6.22 16.86 1.24
CA ALA A 141 5.40 18.08 1.29
C ALA A 141 6.06 19.26 2.06
N ARG A 142 7.25 19.06 2.66
CA ARG A 142 8.08 20.13 3.27
C ARG A 142 9.24 20.59 2.38
N ALA A 143 9.44 19.99 1.20
CA ALA A 143 10.52 20.35 0.28
C ALA A 143 9.97 20.86 -1.05
N ASP A 144 9.92 22.19 -1.19
CA ASP A 144 9.90 22.86 -2.48
C ASP A 144 11.17 22.49 -3.26
N SER A 145 11.03 21.81 -4.41
CA SER A 145 11.72 22.15 -5.67
C SER A 145 11.56 21.08 -6.76
N GLU A 146 11.05 21.52 -7.90
CA GLU A 146 11.37 21.18 -9.30
C GLU A 146 11.78 19.74 -9.70
N GLY A 147 11.01 19.17 -10.64
CA GLY A 147 11.52 18.17 -11.58
C GLY A 147 10.46 17.17 -12.08
N GLY A 148 9.87 17.44 -13.25
CA GLY A 148 9.02 16.48 -13.95
C GLY A 148 9.80 15.54 -14.88
N ASN A 149 9.49 14.24 -14.86
CA ASN A 149 9.27 13.42 -16.07
C ASN A 149 8.61 12.07 -15.74
N PHE A 150 7.88 11.51 -16.71
CA PHE A 150 6.73 10.62 -16.57
C PHE A 150 7.01 9.10 -16.65
N LEU A 151 6.49 8.34 -15.67
CA LEU A 151 5.68 7.11 -15.82
C LEU A 151 4.65 7.10 -14.66
N ASN A 152 3.37 6.85 -14.96
CA ASN A 152 2.23 7.22 -14.09
C ASN A 152 2.27 6.60 -12.69
N ALA A 153 2.48 7.45 -11.69
CA ALA A 153 2.18 7.19 -10.29
C ALA A 153 0.65 7.11 -10.08
N PRO A 154 0.11 6.63 -8.95
CA PRO A 154 -1.34 6.55 -8.64
C PRO A 154 -2.19 7.83 -8.83
N THR A 155 -1.62 8.92 -9.33
CA THR A 155 -2.18 10.23 -9.74
C THR A 155 -3.55 10.28 -10.42
N GLY A 156 -4.00 9.21 -11.10
CA GLY A 156 -5.04 9.38 -12.10
C GLY A 156 -4.59 10.37 -13.18
N ARG A 157 -5.49 11.23 -13.69
CA ARG A 157 -5.13 12.33 -14.62
C ARG A 157 -4.83 13.66 -13.92
N ALA A 158 -4.81 13.70 -12.59
CA ALA A 158 -4.53 14.92 -11.86
C ALA A 158 -3.04 15.11 -11.58
N ARG A 159 -2.64 16.37 -11.44
CA ARG A 159 -1.30 16.80 -11.02
C ARG A 159 -1.41 17.92 -9.98
N MET A 160 -0.47 17.98 -9.05
CA MET A 160 -0.42 19.08 -8.08
C MET A 160 -0.01 20.39 -8.77
N GLY A 161 -0.73 21.46 -8.44
CA GLY A 161 -0.56 22.80 -8.98
C GLY A 161 -0.76 22.90 -10.49
N GLY A 162 -0.12 23.91 -11.08
CA GLY A 162 0.00 24.09 -12.53
C GLY A 162 -0.97 25.07 -13.18
N GLY A 163 -0.59 25.53 -14.38
CA GLY A 163 -1.38 26.47 -15.17
C GLY A 163 -1.39 27.89 -14.59
N GLU A 164 -1.82 28.85 -15.41
CA GLU A 164 -2.33 30.11 -14.84
C GLU A 164 -3.75 29.85 -14.34
N LEU A 165 -4.14 30.58 -13.28
CA LEU A 165 -5.50 30.51 -12.75
C LEU A 165 -6.50 30.77 -13.89
N LEU A 166 -7.46 29.86 -14.08
CA LEU A 166 -8.49 30.05 -15.09
C LEU A 166 -9.34 31.28 -14.75
N GLU A 167 -9.29 32.29 -15.62
CA GLU A 167 -10.07 33.53 -15.53
C GLU A 167 -10.75 33.85 -16.88
N GLY A 168 -11.99 34.32 -16.84
CA GLY A 168 -12.75 34.70 -18.04
C GLY A 168 -14.24 34.43 -17.88
N THR A 169 -15.04 34.92 -18.84
CA THR A 169 -16.51 34.73 -18.83
C THR A 169 -16.94 33.31 -19.22
N ASP A 170 -16.02 32.54 -19.77
CA ASP A 170 -16.15 31.15 -20.23
C ASP A 170 -15.69 30.13 -19.18
N VAL A 171 -15.22 30.59 -18.01
CA VAL A 171 -14.83 29.73 -16.89
C VAL A 171 -16.03 29.48 -16.00
N THR A 172 -16.38 28.22 -15.77
CA THR A 172 -17.33 27.87 -14.70
C THR A 172 -16.57 27.73 -13.40
N THR A 173 -17.03 28.43 -12.36
CA THR A 173 -16.47 28.35 -10.99
C THR A 173 -17.51 27.78 -10.05
N VAL A 174 -17.12 26.79 -9.26
CA VAL A 174 -17.96 26.12 -8.27
C VAL A 174 -17.27 26.21 -6.92
N THR A 175 -17.92 26.87 -5.95
CA THR A 175 -17.47 26.81 -4.55
C THR A 175 -17.73 25.40 -4.02
N ASN A 176 -16.69 24.76 -3.50
CA ASN A 176 -16.83 23.39 -3.06
C ASN A 176 -17.33 23.32 -1.61
N VAL A 177 -18.20 22.35 -1.36
CA VAL A 177 -18.66 21.96 -0.03
C VAL A 177 -18.18 20.55 0.26
N ILE A 178 -18.09 20.20 1.53
CA ILE A 178 -17.85 18.81 1.93
C ILE A 178 -19.08 17.99 1.56
N GLU A 179 -18.86 16.89 0.85
CA GLU A 179 -19.93 16.02 0.37
C GLU A 179 -20.86 15.58 1.51
N GLY A 180 -22.16 15.60 1.24
CA GLY A 180 -23.19 15.30 2.25
C GLY A 180 -23.45 16.43 3.26
N THR A 181 -22.81 17.59 3.11
CA THR A 181 -22.98 18.75 3.99
C THR A 181 -23.24 20.05 3.20
N SER A 182 -23.47 21.15 3.93
CA SER A 182 -23.49 22.51 3.38
C SER A 182 -22.26 23.34 3.77
N ILE A 183 -21.20 22.68 4.26
CA ILE A 183 -20.01 23.35 4.79
C ILE A 183 -19.03 23.57 3.65
N GLU A 184 -18.74 24.83 3.34
CA GLU A 184 -17.67 25.21 2.41
C GLU A 184 -16.31 24.71 2.93
N ASP A 185 -15.55 24.08 2.03
CA ASP A 185 -14.29 23.45 2.39
C ASP A 185 -13.05 24.36 2.19
N GLY A 186 -13.30 25.57 1.70
CA GLY A 186 -12.29 26.60 1.43
C GLY A 186 -11.63 26.45 0.07
N THR A 187 -12.11 25.55 -0.79
CA THR A 187 -11.68 25.43 -2.17
C THR A 187 -12.79 25.78 -3.15
N GLU A 188 -12.39 26.10 -4.36
CA GLU A 188 -13.30 26.21 -5.50
C GLU A 188 -12.73 25.42 -6.67
N THR A 189 -13.62 24.87 -7.48
CA THR A 189 -13.26 24.20 -8.71
C THR A 189 -13.55 25.12 -9.88
N ARG A 190 -12.56 25.34 -10.73
CA ARG A 190 -12.69 26.11 -11.98
C ARG A 190 -12.54 25.17 -13.17
N GLN A 191 -13.36 25.33 -14.19
CA GLN A 191 -13.24 24.53 -15.42
C GLN A 191 -13.36 25.37 -16.68
N ARG A 192 -12.62 24.96 -17.72
CA ARG A 192 -12.72 25.45 -19.09
C ARG A 192 -12.24 24.37 -20.04
N ASP A 193 -13.03 24.05 -21.08
CA ASP A 193 -12.63 23.19 -22.20
C ASP A 193 -11.96 21.84 -21.82
N GLY A 194 -12.37 21.25 -20.68
CA GLY A 194 -11.82 19.98 -20.17
C GLY A 194 -10.62 20.12 -19.23
N GLU A 195 -10.05 21.31 -19.07
CA GLU A 195 -9.13 21.62 -17.97
C GLU A 195 -9.94 21.94 -16.71
N VAL A 196 -9.63 21.25 -15.62
CA VAL A 196 -10.25 21.41 -14.30
C VAL A 196 -9.17 21.76 -13.29
N GLN A 197 -9.34 22.87 -12.59
CA GLN A 197 -8.44 23.37 -11.57
C GLN A 197 -9.12 23.38 -10.21
N LEU A 198 -8.47 22.81 -9.21
CA LEU A 198 -8.81 23.02 -7.81
C LEU A 198 -8.02 24.21 -7.30
N VAL A 199 -8.71 25.20 -6.74
CA VAL A 199 -8.14 26.47 -6.32
C VAL A 199 -8.40 26.66 -4.84
N ARG A 200 -7.37 27.13 -4.13
CA ARG A 200 -7.46 27.50 -2.71
C ARG A 200 -6.75 28.82 -2.50
N ASP A 201 -7.43 29.76 -1.85
CA ASP A 201 -6.86 31.08 -1.53
C ASP A 201 -6.30 31.83 -2.77
N GLY A 202 -6.87 31.57 -3.95
CA GLY A 202 -6.46 32.15 -5.24
C GLY A 202 -5.31 31.42 -5.94
N GLU A 203 -4.78 30.34 -5.35
CA GLU A 203 -3.71 29.52 -5.92
C GLU A 203 -4.26 28.19 -6.45
N VAL A 204 -3.79 27.77 -7.63
CA VAL A 204 -4.13 26.46 -8.19
C VAL A 204 -3.36 25.39 -7.41
N VAL A 205 -4.08 24.51 -6.72
CA VAL A 205 -3.50 23.43 -5.92
C VAL A 205 -3.51 22.09 -6.65
N MET A 206 -4.44 21.88 -7.58
CA MET A 206 -4.46 20.72 -8.46
C MET A 206 -5.00 21.10 -9.83
N THR A 207 -4.50 20.44 -10.87
CA THR A 207 -5.02 20.54 -12.23
C THR A 207 -5.27 19.15 -12.80
N MET A 208 -6.29 18.99 -13.61
CA MET A 208 -6.59 17.78 -14.37
C MET A 208 -7.11 18.14 -15.76
N ASP A 209 -6.61 17.44 -16.77
CA ASP A 209 -7.22 17.43 -18.10
C ASP A 209 -8.16 16.24 -18.20
N THR A 210 -9.46 16.46 -17.98
CA THR A 210 -10.46 15.38 -17.98
C THR A 210 -10.75 14.91 -19.40
N THR A 211 -11.01 13.61 -19.53
CA THR A 211 -11.50 13.03 -20.78
C THR A 211 -13.00 13.25 -21.02
N ASN A 212 -13.74 13.68 -20.00
CA ASN A 212 -15.16 13.94 -20.08
C ASN A 212 -15.46 15.40 -19.69
N PRO A 213 -15.46 16.33 -20.65
CA PRO A 213 -15.68 17.76 -20.38
C PRO A 213 -16.99 18.00 -19.61
N GLY A 214 -16.88 18.68 -18.47
CA GLY A 214 -18.00 18.96 -17.56
C GLY A 214 -17.98 18.13 -16.28
N GLU A 215 -17.19 17.06 -16.23
CA GLU A 215 -16.88 16.35 -14.99
C GLU A 215 -15.80 17.08 -14.19
N LEU A 216 -15.89 16.96 -12.86
CA LEU A 216 -14.96 17.57 -11.90
C LEU A 216 -14.05 16.49 -11.30
N PHE A 217 -13.28 16.84 -10.27
CA PHE A 217 -12.54 15.86 -9.47
C PHE A 217 -13.50 14.92 -8.73
N SER A 218 -13.09 13.66 -8.57
CA SER A 218 -13.75 12.76 -7.63
C SER A 218 -13.39 13.17 -6.21
N THR A 219 -14.30 12.92 -5.27
CA THR A 219 -14.12 13.25 -3.85
C THR A 219 -14.23 12.03 -2.96
N ILE A 220 -13.43 12.02 -1.89
CA ILE A 220 -13.49 11.03 -0.81
C ILE A 220 -13.62 11.81 0.50
N SER A 221 -14.75 11.64 1.18
CA SER A 221 -15.12 12.46 2.33
C SER A 221 -15.45 11.60 3.56
N GLY A 222 -15.14 12.16 4.72
CA GLY A 222 -15.42 11.53 5.99
C GLY A 222 -15.14 12.47 7.17
N ARG A 223 -15.28 11.90 8.36
CA ARG A 223 -15.07 12.53 9.65
C ARG A 223 -13.92 11.83 10.35
N VAL A 224 -13.06 12.62 10.98
CA VAL A 224 -12.08 12.10 11.94
C VAL A 224 -12.65 12.30 13.33
N TYR A 225 -13.19 11.23 13.88
CA TYR A 225 -13.71 11.17 15.24
C TYR A 225 -12.62 10.95 16.25
N TYR A 226 -12.80 11.58 17.41
CA TYR A 226 -12.00 11.35 18.59
C TYR A 226 -12.74 11.77 19.86
N GLY A 227 -12.49 11.07 20.96
CA GLY A 227 -13.14 11.39 22.22
C GLY A 227 -12.68 10.53 23.39
N GLY A 228 -13.25 10.76 24.56
CA GLY A 228 -12.89 10.05 25.78
C GLY A 228 -11.51 10.43 26.31
N THR A 229 -10.55 9.49 26.29
CA THR A 229 -9.21 9.63 26.90
C THR A 229 -8.13 10.13 25.96
N ILE A 230 -8.44 10.34 24.68
CA ILE A 230 -7.48 10.91 23.72
C ILE A 230 -7.64 12.42 23.68
N SER A 231 -6.53 13.14 23.85
CA SER A 231 -6.43 14.55 23.52
C SER A 231 -5.68 14.62 22.20
N LEU A 232 -6.35 15.14 21.18
CA LEU A 232 -5.80 15.37 19.86
C LEU A 232 -5.64 16.85 19.63
N ASN A 233 -4.52 17.24 19.04
CA ASN A 233 -4.40 18.55 18.45
C ASN A 233 -4.83 18.48 16.97
N PRO A 234 -6.08 18.88 16.63
CA PRO A 234 -6.57 18.81 15.27
C PRO A 234 -5.78 19.69 14.30
N VAL A 235 -4.96 20.64 14.78
CA VAL A 235 -4.11 21.47 13.92
C VAL A 235 -3.02 20.63 13.25
N VAL A 236 -2.42 19.68 13.98
CA VAL A 236 -1.28 18.86 13.53
C VAL A 236 -1.66 17.43 13.13
N THR A 237 -2.93 17.05 13.28
CA THR A 237 -3.51 15.81 12.74
C THR A 237 -3.99 16.01 11.32
N ARG A 238 -3.32 15.42 10.34
CA ARG A 238 -3.59 15.59 8.92
C ARG A 238 -4.25 14.33 8.34
N VAL A 239 -5.15 14.54 7.39
CA VAL A 239 -5.62 13.50 6.47
C VAL A 239 -4.93 13.75 5.14
N LEU A 240 -4.43 12.70 4.52
CA LEU A 240 -3.54 12.77 3.36
C LEU A 240 -3.91 11.69 2.37
N SER A 241 -3.83 12.02 1.09
CA SER A 241 -3.90 11.04 0.00
C SER A 241 -2.49 10.66 -0.46
N SER A 242 -2.34 9.45 -0.97
CA SER A 242 -1.16 9.09 -1.77
C SER A 242 -1.17 9.85 -3.09
N ASP A 243 0.01 10.37 -3.47
CA ASP A 243 0.25 10.99 -4.78
C ASP A 243 -0.65 12.21 -5.07
N ALA A 244 -0.94 12.55 -6.33
CA ALA A 244 -1.72 13.72 -6.75
C ALA A 244 -3.19 13.70 -6.29
N GLY A 245 -3.38 13.94 -5.00
CA GLY A 245 -4.63 14.27 -4.37
C GLY A 245 -4.45 15.38 -3.33
N PHE A 246 -5.53 16.08 -3.02
CA PHE A 246 -5.51 17.19 -2.07
C PHE A 246 -6.63 17.04 -1.06
N CYS A 247 -6.28 16.98 0.22
CA CYS A 247 -7.25 16.84 1.29
C CYS A 247 -7.46 18.16 2.03
N THR A 248 -8.71 18.63 2.05
CA THR A 248 -9.20 19.71 2.90
C THR A 248 -9.67 19.17 4.24
N ARG A 249 -9.71 20.04 5.25
CA ARG A 249 -10.22 19.73 6.59
C ARG A 249 -11.05 20.90 7.09
N ARG A 250 -12.20 20.63 7.71
CA ARG A 250 -13.11 21.65 8.23
C ARG A 250 -13.67 21.30 9.60
N GLY A 251 -13.61 22.28 10.49
CA GLY A 251 -14.37 22.30 11.73
C GLY A 251 -15.42 23.42 11.74
N GLN A 252 -15.83 23.84 12.92
CA GLN A 252 -16.79 24.91 13.19
C GLN A 252 -16.22 26.32 12.98
N GLU A 253 -14.92 26.43 12.71
CA GLU A 253 -14.24 27.70 12.55
C GLU A 253 -14.59 28.42 11.23
N PRO A 254 -14.53 29.76 11.19
CA PRO A 254 -14.50 30.48 9.92
C PRO A 254 -13.32 30.05 9.05
N LEU A 255 -13.47 30.12 7.72
CA LEU A 255 -12.37 29.82 6.79
C LEU A 255 -11.10 30.62 7.15
N GLY A 256 -9.94 29.96 7.05
CA GLY A 256 -8.63 30.53 7.39
C GLY A 256 -8.30 30.59 8.89
N SER A 257 -9.22 30.17 9.78
CA SER A 257 -8.95 30.08 11.23
C SER A 257 -8.41 28.70 11.63
N ALA A 258 -7.83 28.61 12.84
CA ALA A 258 -7.43 27.33 13.41
C ALA A 258 -8.64 26.40 13.59
N LEU A 259 -8.46 25.11 13.27
CA LEU A 259 -9.51 24.10 13.26
C LEU A 259 -10.15 23.96 14.65
N LYS A 260 -11.48 24.08 14.72
CA LYS A 260 -12.30 23.87 15.92
C LYS A 260 -13.24 22.69 15.67
N PRO A 261 -13.10 21.57 16.39
CA PRO A 261 -13.91 20.39 16.12
C PRO A 261 -15.40 20.62 16.38
N PHE A 262 -16.23 19.87 15.68
CA PHE A 262 -17.61 19.62 16.04
C PHE A 262 -17.68 18.66 17.24
N VAL A 263 -18.84 18.59 17.87
CA VAL A 263 -19.17 17.56 18.88
C VAL A 263 -20.42 16.86 18.39
N ASP A 264 -20.33 15.55 18.26
CA ASP A 264 -21.42 14.67 17.93
C ASP A 264 -22.39 14.58 19.12
N SER A 265 -23.67 14.84 18.89
CA SER A 265 -24.63 14.96 19.98
C SER A 265 -25.05 13.61 20.57
N ALA A 266 -24.90 12.51 19.83
CA ALA A 266 -25.23 11.17 20.30
C ALA A 266 -24.06 10.61 21.11
N SER A 267 -22.92 10.43 20.45
CA SER A 267 -21.71 9.85 21.07
C SER A 267 -20.95 10.79 22.01
N GLY A 268 -21.12 12.11 21.87
CA GLY A 268 -20.30 13.11 22.56
C GLY A 268 -18.87 13.22 22.02
N TYR A 269 -18.52 12.51 20.95
CA TYR A 269 -17.20 12.56 20.34
C TYR A 269 -16.98 13.87 19.59
N SER A 270 -15.75 14.37 19.70
CA SER A 270 -15.31 15.47 18.86
C SER A 270 -14.95 14.95 17.48
N TYR A 271 -15.19 15.75 16.44
CA TYR A 271 -14.76 15.40 15.09
C TYR A 271 -14.49 16.62 14.23
N PHE A 272 -13.75 16.41 13.15
CA PHE A 272 -13.69 17.36 12.03
C PHE A 272 -13.89 16.61 10.73
N TYR A 273 -14.41 17.31 9.72
CA TYR A 273 -14.57 16.76 8.39
C TYR A 273 -13.27 16.82 7.61
N TYR A 274 -13.06 15.86 6.72
CA TYR A 274 -12.07 15.93 5.67
C TYR A 274 -12.71 15.61 4.31
N GLN A 275 -12.14 16.16 3.25
CA GLN A 275 -12.49 15.84 1.88
C GLN A 275 -11.23 15.82 1.03
N CYS A 276 -10.94 14.68 0.42
CA CYS A 276 -9.83 14.52 -0.51
C CYS A 276 -10.33 14.58 -1.95
N TYR A 277 -9.72 15.45 -2.75
CA TYR A 277 -9.91 15.53 -4.19
C TYR A 277 -8.89 14.65 -4.89
N VAL A 278 -9.34 13.86 -5.84
CA VAL A 278 -8.50 12.96 -6.61
C VAL A 278 -8.89 13.00 -8.10
N GLY A 279 -7.90 12.79 -8.96
CA GLY A 279 -8.08 12.85 -10.40
C GLY A 279 -8.86 11.66 -10.98
N GLU A 280 -9.28 11.82 -12.22
CA GLU A 280 -9.83 10.76 -13.06
C GLU A 280 -8.96 9.51 -13.03
N GLY A 281 -9.53 8.37 -12.65
CA GLY A 281 -8.82 7.09 -12.62
C GLY A 281 -7.76 6.97 -11.52
N TRP A 282 -7.81 7.81 -10.49
CA TRP A 282 -6.98 7.66 -9.29
C TRP A 282 -7.32 6.38 -8.52
N TYR A 283 -6.29 5.64 -8.11
CA TYR A 283 -6.38 4.55 -7.15
C TYR A 283 -5.21 4.72 -6.18
N GLY A 284 -5.42 4.53 -4.89
CA GLY A 284 -4.39 4.89 -3.91
C GLY A 284 -4.88 4.75 -2.48
N ASN A 285 -4.27 5.51 -1.57
CA ASN A 285 -4.54 5.42 -0.14
C ASN A 285 -4.95 6.78 0.41
N VAL A 286 -5.87 6.78 1.38
CA VAL A 286 -6.14 7.95 2.22
C VAL A 286 -5.83 7.57 3.66
N GLY A 287 -4.98 8.36 4.31
CA GLY A 287 -4.46 8.04 5.63
C GLY A 287 -4.50 9.22 6.59
N ILE A 288 -4.46 8.90 7.88
CA ILE A 288 -4.39 9.86 8.96
C ILE A 288 -3.01 9.83 9.62
N VAL A 289 -2.39 11.01 9.74
CA VAL A 289 -1.07 11.19 10.34
C VAL A 289 -1.12 12.28 11.40
N ARG A 290 -0.52 12.01 12.55
CA ARG A 290 -0.37 12.93 13.67
C ARG A 290 1.10 13.33 13.78
N GLN A 291 1.37 14.63 13.78
CA GLN A 291 2.72 15.17 13.98
C GLN A 291 3.02 15.50 15.44
N GLU A 292 2.14 15.09 16.36
CA GLU A 292 2.35 15.18 17.81
C GLU A 292 2.88 13.85 18.38
N ASN A 293 3.48 13.90 19.57
CA ASN A 293 3.86 12.71 20.32
C ASN A 293 2.60 11.99 20.81
N ALA A 294 2.02 11.16 19.93
CA ALA A 294 0.89 10.32 20.23
C ALA A 294 1.22 9.36 21.38
N ASN A 295 0.24 9.05 22.24
CA ASN A 295 0.43 8.02 23.26
C ASN A 295 0.57 6.67 22.55
N PRO A 296 1.48 5.78 22.98
CA PRO A 296 1.78 4.51 22.28
C PRO A 296 0.57 3.57 22.14
N ASN A 297 -0.49 3.77 22.92
CA ASN A 297 -1.72 2.99 22.85
C ASN A 297 -2.87 3.66 22.07
N ASP A 298 -2.62 4.83 21.48
CA ASP A 298 -3.59 5.45 20.57
C ASP A 298 -3.61 4.67 19.24
N ARG A 299 -4.81 4.39 18.72
CA ARG A 299 -5.03 3.68 17.46
C ARG A 299 -6.16 4.31 16.65
N SER A 300 -6.08 4.12 15.35
CA SER A 300 -7.11 4.46 14.39
C SER A 300 -7.93 3.22 14.02
N CYS A 301 -9.24 3.36 14.03
CA CYS A 301 -10.21 2.34 13.66
C CYS A 301 -11.03 2.79 12.44
N VAL A 302 -11.38 1.83 11.60
CA VAL A 302 -12.25 1.97 10.43
C VAL A 302 -13.22 0.79 10.38
N GLY A 303 -14.24 0.88 9.52
CA GLY A 303 -15.29 -0.13 9.39
C GLY A 303 -16.60 0.28 10.06
N ASP A 304 -17.56 -0.61 9.97
CA ASP A 304 -18.91 -0.52 10.51
C ASP A 304 -19.11 -1.62 11.56
N HIS A 305 -19.42 -1.22 12.78
CA HIS A 305 -19.73 -2.13 13.88
C HIS A 305 -20.93 -3.07 13.63
N LEU A 306 -21.79 -2.78 12.66
CA LEU A 306 -22.90 -3.65 12.27
C LEU A 306 -22.53 -4.64 11.16
N ALA A 307 -21.37 -4.47 10.51
CA ALA A 307 -20.93 -5.35 9.43
C ALA A 307 -20.26 -6.62 10.00
N GLU A 308 -20.68 -7.77 9.47
CA GLU A 308 -20.02 -9.05 9.74
C GLU A 308 -18.73 -9.19 8.90
N GLU A 309 -17.77 -9.97 9.40
CA GLU A 309 -16.56 -10.35 8.66
C GLU A 309 -16.92 -11.15 7.40
N THR A 310 -16.29 -10.80 6.28
CA THR A 310 -16.50 -11.45 4.97
C THR A 310 -15.16 -11.78 4.33
N SER A 311 -15.10 -12.79 3.46
CA SER A 311 -13.91 -13.08 2.64
C SER A 311 -13.64 -12.01 1.56
N ALA A 312 -14.57 -11.08 1.36
CA ALA A 312 -14.44 -9.94 0.46
C ALA A 312 -13.22 -9.08 0.81
N TRP A 313 -12.50 -8.59 -0.20
CA TRP A 313 -11.38 -7.70 0.01
C TRP A 313 -11.83 -6.37 0.63
N ASP A 314 -12.99 -5.86 0.23
CA ASP A 314 -13.61 -4.62 0.72
C ASP A 314 -14.53 -4.81 1.94
N SER A 315 -14.28 -5.84 2.75
CA SER A 315 -15.04 -6.09 3.98
C SER A 315 -15.12 -4.83 4.85
N ARG A 316 -16.33 -4.53 5.34
CA ARG A 316 -16.60 -3.38 6.21
C ARG A 316 -16.44 -3.68 7.69
N GLU A 317 -15.98 -4.88 8.05
CA GLU A 317 -15.77 -5.23 9.45
C GLU A 317 -14.87 -4.20 10.20
N PRO A 318 -15.09 -4.01 11.50
CA PRO A 318 -14.24 -3.17 12.33
C PRO A 318 -12.77 -3.65 12.34
N ARG A 319 -11.86 -2.81 11.85
CA ARG A 319 -10.42 -3.11 11.84
C ARG A 319 -9.61 -1.91 12.28
N THR A 320 -8.48 -2.20 12.91
CA THR A 320 -7.45 -1.21 13.21
C THR A 320 -6.80 -0.80 11.90
N SER A 321 -6.85 0.49 11.56
CA SER A 321 -6.15 1.03 10.39
C SER A 321 -6.01 2.53 10.43
N SER A 322 -4.81 3.02 10.11
CA SER A 322 -4.50 4.43 9.91
C SER A 322 -4.62 4.85 8.45
N ASN A 323 -4.85 3.88 7.55
CA ASN A 323 -4.96 4.09 6.12
C ASN A 323 -6.16 3.31 5.56
N ARG A 324 -6.83 3.90 4.57
CA ARG A 324 -7.80 3.22 3.72
C ARG A 324 -7.20 3.02 2.35
N PHE A 325 -7.45 1.87 1.74
CA PHE A 325 -6.91 1.48 0.45
C PHE A 325 -8.02 1.47 -0.60
N TYR A 326 -7.88 2.27 -1.63
CA TYR A 326 -8.89 2.49 -2.68
C TYR A 326 -8.37 1.93 -4.00
N ARG A 327 -8.95 0.82 -4.45
CA ARG A 327 -8.61 0.19 -5.74
C ARG A 327 -9.71 -0.80 -6.12
N SER A 328 -9.79 -1.12 -7.39
CA SER A 328 -10.47 -2.32 -7.88
C SER A 328 -9.63 -2.96 -8.96
N PHE A 329 -9.83 -4.25 -9.20
CA PHE A 329 -9.08 -5.00 -10.20
C PHE A 329 -10.03 -5.61 -11.23
N ILE A 330 -9.63 -5.64 -12.49
CA ILE A 330 -10.35 -6.39 -13.53
C ILE A 330 -9.42 -7.35 -14.24
N GLU A 331 -9.97 -8.45 -14.73
CA GLU A 331 -9.27 -9.35 -15.63
C GLU A 331 -9.37 -8.82 -17.06
N THR A 332 -8.23 -8.74 -17.75
CA THR A 332 -8.12 -8.38 -19.16
C THR A 332 -7.43 -9.51 -19.94
N THR A 333 -7.43 -9.44 -21.27
CA THR A 333 -6.66 -10.35 -22.12
C THR A 333 -5.14 -10.31 -21.84
N SER A 334 -4.65 -9.24 -21.21
CA SER A 334 -3.26 -9.04 -20.81
C SER A 334 -3.00 -9.33 -19.32
N GLY A 335 -3.99 -9.80 -18.57
CA GLY A 335 -3.89 -10.07 -17.12
C GLY A 335 -4.72 -9.13 -16.25
N ILE A 336 -4.41 -9.12 -14.96
CA ILE A 336 -5.11 -8.29 -13.96
C ILE A 336 -4.66 -6.84 -14.08
N ARG A 337 -5.62 -5.91 -14.14
CA ARG A 337 -5.38 -4.47 -14.22
C ARG A 337 -6.13 -3.75 -13.10
N ALA A 338 -5.46 -2.80 -12.44
CA ALA A 338 -6.12 -1.89 -11.51
C ALA A 338 -6.99 -0.87 -12.25
N ILE A 339 -8.18 -0.60 -11.69
CA ILE A 339 -9.10 0.44 -12.11
C ILE A 339 -9.19 1.47 -10.99
N GLY A 340 -9.01 2.73 -11.36
CA GLY A 340 -9.21 3.85 -10.45
C GLY A 340 -10.61 4.45 -10.52
N ILE A 341 -10.82 5.41 -9.64
CA ILE A 341 -12.12 5.99 -9.34
C ILE A 341 -12.76 6.61 -10.59
N GLY A 342 -14.06 6.35 -10.75
CA GLY A 342 -14.87 6.92 -11.83
C GLY A 342 -14.66 6.32 -13.20
N ILE A 343 -13.90 5.23 -13.33
CA ILE A 343 -13.66 4.54 -14.60
C ILE A 343 -14.56 3.31 -14.70
N THR A 344 -15.38 3.24 -15.76
CA THR A 344 -16.15 2.04 -16.11
C THR A 344 -15.42 1.26 -17.22
N PRO A 345 -15.12 -0.04 -17.05
CA PRO A 345 -14.26 -0.79 -17.96
C PRO A 345 -14.89 -1.26 -19.28
N ALA A 346 -16.16 -0.98 -19.56
CA ALA A 346 -16.78 -1.30 -20.85
C ALA A 346 -16.47 -0.20 -21.90
N GLU A 347 -15.81 -0.62 -22.99
CA GLU A 347 -15.44 0.12 -24.21
C GLU A 347 -15.97 1.56 -24.33
N GLY A 348 -15.09 2.54 -24.12
CA GLY A 348 -15.39 3.95 -24.35
C GLY A 348 -15.68 4.22 -25.83
N ASP A 349 -16.89 4.69 -26.12
CA ASP A 349 -17.27 5.31 -27.38
C ASP A 349 -17.98 6.65 -27.10
N SER A 350 -18.40 7.38 -28.13
CA SER A 350 -19.07 8.69 -27.99
C SER A 350 -20.38 8.68 -27.19
N GLN A 351 -20.88 7.51 -26.76
CA GLN A 351 -22.08 7.33 -25.95
C GLN A 351 -21.78 6.78 -24.53
N ASN A 352 -20.55 6.29 -24.26
CA ASN A 352 -20.09 5.77 -22.97
C ASN A 352 -18.83 6.54 -22.51
N PRO A 353 -18.96 7.52 -21.59
CA PRO A 353 -17.84 8.37 -21.21
C PRO A 353 -16.73 7.59 -20.50
N THR A 354 -15.50 8.04 -20.75
CA THR A 354 -14.23 7.54 -20.21
C THR A 354 -14.03 7.83 -18.72
N TYR A 355 -14.84 8.72 -18.11
CA TYR A 355 -14.82 9.05 -16.69
C TYR A 355 -16.13 9.70 -16.22
N VAL A 356 -16.57 9.37 -15.01
CA VAL A 356 -17.63 10.07 -14.27
C VAL A 356 -17.16 10.31 -12.84
N ALA A 357 -17.18 11.56 -12.38
CA ALA A 357 -16.74 11.90 -11.03
C ALA A 357 -17.56 11.13 -9.98
N GLN A 358 -16.86 10.59 -8.98
CA GLN A 358 -17.48 9.86 -7.88
C GLN A 358 -17.29 10.64 -6.59
N ASN A 359 -18.32 10.64 -5.76
CA ASN A 359 -18.28 11.24 -4.44
C ASN A 359 -18.50 10.14 -3.40
N LEU A 360 -17.41 9.67 -2.81
CA LEU A 360 -17.46 8.64 -1.79
C LEU A 360 -17.62 9.30 -0.41
N THR A 361 -18.66 8.89 0.32
CA THR A 361 -18.99 9.36 1.68
C THR A 361 -18.87 8.22 2.68
N SER A 362 -18.95 8.53 3.98
CA SER A 362 -18.85 7.53 5.06
C SER A 362 -17.48 6.82 5.07
N HIS A 363 -16.39 7.59 4.93
CA HIS A 363 -15.01 7.13 5.12
C HIS A 363 -14.44 7.62 6.46
N ASP A 364 -15.19 7.44 7.53
CA ASP A 364 -14.85 7.98 8.83
C ASP A 364 -13.69 7.20 9.50
N PHE A 365 -12.83 7.91 10.20
CA PHE A 365 -11.79 7.34 11.06
C PHE A 365 -12.15 7.59 12.52
N MET A 366 -12.00 6.59 13.38
CA MET A 366 -12.12 6.75 14.83
C MET A 366 -10.74 6.65 15.49
N LEU A 367 -10.27 7.74 16.08
CA LEU A 367 -9.08 7.72 16.92
C LEU A 367 -9.45 7.46 18.37
N THR A 368 -8.90 6.41 18.94
CA THR A 368 -9.17 5.99 20.32
C THR A 368 -7.90 5.55 21.03
N ARG A 369 -7.95 5.49 22.36
CA ARG A 369 -6.89 4.91 23.18
C ARG A 369 -7.34 3.58 23.73
N PHE A 370 -6.57 2.55 23.45
CA PHE A 370 -6.76 1.25 24.09
C PHE A 370 -5.97 1.23 25.40
N ARG A 371 -6.57 0.73 26.49
CA ARG A 371 -5.92 0.77 27.81
C ARG A 371 -5.01 -0.43 28.00
N SER A 372 -3.85 -0.21 28.63
CA SER A 372 -3.07 -1.25 29.29
C SER A 372 -3.61 -1.46 30.69
N GLY A 373 -4.13 -2.67 30.98
CA GLY A 373 -4.60 -3.05 32.32
C GLY A 373 -5.76 -4.04 32.34
N ASN A 374 -5.45 -5.29 32.69
CA ASN A 374 -6.32 -6.39 33.17
C ASN A 374 -7.78 -6.45 32.68
N ASN A 375 -7.97 -6.66 31.38
CA ASN A 375 -8.91 -7.61 30.76
C ASN A 375 -9.13 -7.20 29.30
N ARG A 376 -8.36 -7.81 28.39
CA ARG A 376 -8.28 -7.61 26.92
C ARG A 376 -8.12 -6.15 26.44
N PRO A 377 -7.26 -5.88 25.44
CA PRO A 377 -7.30 -4.59 24.75
C PRO A 377 -8.72 -4.37 24.25
N ARG A 378 -9.30 -3.19 24.51
CA ARG A 378 -10.49 -2.73 23.78
C ARG A 378 -10.18 -2.83 22.29
N ASP A 379 -11.12 -3.33 21.49
CA ASP A 379 -10.95 -3.50 20.05
C ASP A 379 -11.66 -2.40 19.25
N CYS A 380 -11.50 -2.41 17.93
CA CYS A 380 -12.16 -1.44 17.07
C CYS A 380 -13.68 -1.61 17.02
N PHE A 381 -14.20 -2.82 17.25
CA PHE A 381 -15.65 -3.03 17.33
C PHE A 381 -16.23 -2.20 18.48
N GLU A 382 -15.69 -2.34 19.69
CA GLU A 382 -16.14 -1.58 20.87
C GLU A 382 -15.88 -0.07 20.71
N ALA A 383 -14.85 0.34 19.98
CA ALA A 383 -14.59 1.75 19.68
C ALA A 383 -15.67 2.40 18.80
N LEU A 384 -16.12 1.65 17.79
CA LEU A 384 -17.10 2.12 16.81
C LEU A 384 -18.54 1.97 17.33
N GLU A 385 -18.85 0.92 18.10
CA GLU A 385 -20.16 0.72 18.73
C GLU A 385 -20.50 1.86 19.72
N ASP A 386 -19.53 2.32 20.52
CA ASP A 386 -19.68 3.48 21.41
C ASP A 386 -19.97 4.79 20.64
N GLY A 387 -19.78 4.81 19.32
CA GLY A 387 -20.14 5.93 18.45
C GLY A 387 -21.66 6.13 18.27
N GLU A 388 -22.50 5.29 18.87
CA GLU A 388 -23.98 5.38 18.83
C GLU A 388 -24.54 5.58 17.41
N GLY A 389 -24.09 4.76 16.46
CA GLY A 389 -24.53 4.80 15.06
C GLY A 389 -23.73 5.76 14.17
N ALA A 390 -22.77 6.51 14.71
CA ALA A 390 -21.90 7.40 13.90
C ALA A 390 -21.14 6.67 12.78
N PHE A 391 -20.95 5.35 12.90
CA PHE A 391 -20.20 4.52 11.96
C PHE A 391 -21.07 3.48 11.22
N GLU A 392 -22.40 3.63 11.24
CA GLU A 392 -23.27 2.83 10.36
C GLU A 392 -22.92 3.10 8.90
N ASP A 393 -22.83 2.04 8.11
CA ASP A 393 -22.42 2.05 6.70
C ASP A 393 -21.02 2.62 6.43
N ASN A 394 -20.20 2.81 7.45
CA ASN A 394 -18.83 3.28 7.30
C ASN A 394 -18.00 2.27 6.52
N ALA A 395 -17.20 2.76 5.57
CA ALA A 395 -16.36 1.89 4.76
C ALA A 395 -15.34 1.13 5.63
N GLY A 396 -14.85 -0.01 5.14
CA GLY A 396 -13.77 -0.78 5.78
C GLY A 396 -12.36 -0.31 5.41
N ARG A 397 -11.34 -1.05 5.87
CA ARG A 397 -9.93 -0.77 5.54
C ARG A 397 -9.67 -0.70 4.03
N HIS A 398 -10.41 -1.49 3.27
CA HIS A 398 -10.34 -1.56 1.82
C HIS A 398 -11.63 -1.06 1.19
N VAL A 399 -11.49 -0.40 0.05
CA VAL A 399 -12.60 0.24 -0.66
C VAL A 399 -12.48 -0.11 -2.14
N CYS A 400 -13.48 -0.83 -2.64
CA CYS A 400 -13.61 -1.08 -4.06
C CYS A 400 -14.10 0.18 -4.79
N LEU A 401 -13.38 0.53 -5.87
CA LEU A 401 -13.70 1.67 -6.74
C LEU A 401 -14.61 1.29 -7.91
N TYR A 402 -14.78 -0.01 -8.15
CA TYR A 402 -15.64 -0.59 -9.18
C TYR A 402 -16.29 -1.86 -8.63
N GLU A 403 -17.62 -1.87 -8.58
CA GLU A 403 -18.43 -2.94 -7.97
C GLU A 403 -18.24 -4.30 -8.66
N GLY A 404 -18.03 -4.32 -9.99
CA GLY A 404 -17.74 -5.54 -10.75
C GLY A 404 -16.25 -5.95 -10.75
N GLY A 405 -15.45 -5.39 -9.85
CA GLY A 405 -14.04 -5.72 -9.71
C GLY A 405 -13.82 -7.07 -9.04
N MET A 406 -12.73 -7.75 -9.36
CA MET A 406 -12.31 -8.96 -8.67
C MET A 406 -12.11 -8.67 -7.17
N GLY A 407 -12.58 -9.59 -6.33
CA GLY A 407 -12.46 -9.51 -4.87
C GLY A 407 -13.36 -8.47 -4.18
N CYS A 408 -14.26 -7.81 -4.92
CA CYS A 408 -15.24 -6.87 -4.38
C CYS A 408 -16.56 -7.59 -4.06
N GLY A 409 -17.20 -7.24 -2.94
CA GLY A 409 -18.55 -7.73 -2.61
C GLY A 409 -18.57 -9.19 -2.16
N THR A 410 -19.29 -10.08 -2.86
CA THR A 410 -19.49 -11.48 -2.41
C THR A 410 -18.48 -12.48 -2.98
N ASP A 411 -17.55 -12.02 -3.80
CA ASP A 411 -16.54 -12.87 -4.41
C ASP A 411 -15.40 -13.17 -3.42
N ASP A 412 -14.91 -14.41 -3.39
CA ASP A 412 -13.80 -14.83 -2.53
C ASP A 412 -12.55 -13.97 -2.80
N GLY A 413 -12.25 -13.06 -1.87
CA GLY A 413 -11.07 -12.19 -1.87
C GLY A 413 -9.75 -12.96 -1.73
N ASP A 414 -9.79 -14.27 -1.51
CA ASP A 414 -8.66 -15.21 -1.51
C ASP A 414 -7.84 -15.19 -2.81
N SER A 415 -8.41 -14.67 -3.90
CA SER A 415 -7.74 -14.52 -5.19
C SER A 415 -6.92 -13.23 -5.34
N LEU A 416 -7.08 -12.26 -4.44
CA LEU A 416 -6.29 -11.03 -4.43
C LEU A 416 -5.15 -11.11 -3.42
N PRO A 417 -4.02 -10.41 -3.67
CA PRO A 417 -3.00 -10.22 -2.66
C PRO A 417 -3.64 -9.56 -1.43
N GLN A 418 -3.79 -10.34 -0.35
CA GLN A 418 -4.04 -9.79 0.98
C GLN A 418 -2.90 -8.79 1.25
N PRO A 419 -3.19 -7.57 1.71
CA PRO A 419 -2.13 -6.62 2.06
C PRO A 419 -1.14 -7.31 2.99
N GLY A 420 0.15 -7.12 2.71
CA GLY A 420 1.23 -7.75 3.45
C GLY A 420 1.05 -7.59 4.96
N ASP A 421 1.50 -8.64 5.66
CA ASP A 421 1.44 -8.83 7.10
C ASP A 421 1.70 -7.54 7.91
N GLN A 422 1.06 -7.49 9.08
CA GLN A 422 1.14 -6.42 10.06
C GLN A 422 2.52 -5.77 10.10
N GLU A 423 2.54 -4.45 9.87
CA GLU A 423 3.75 -3.66 9.98
C GLU A 423 4.21 -3.69 11.44
N THR A 424 5.27 -4.43 11.72
CA THR A 424 5.83 -4.59 13.07
C THR A 424 7.28 -4.14 13.11
N THR A 425 7.76 -3.71 14.27
CA THR A 425 9.20 -3.54 14.55
C THR A 425 9.61 -4.54 15.62
N LEU A 426 10.62 -5.35 15.30
CA LEU A 426 11.23 -6.25 16.27
C LEU A 426 12.29 -5.49 17.09
N VAL A 427 12.17 -5.50 18.41
CA VAL A 427 13.20 -5.03 19.33
C VAL A 427 13.77 -6.25 20.04
N ALA A 428 15.03 -6.58 19.76
CA ALA A 428 15.65 -7.77 20.31
C ALA A 428 17.02 -7.48 20.92
N GLY A 429 17.43 -8.31 21.87
CA GLY A 429 18.76 -8.18 22.44
C GLY A 429 19.06 -9.21 23.51
N ASN A 430 20.30 -9.19 23.95
CA ASN A 430 20.83 -10.03 25.01
C ASN A 430 20.79 -9.27 26.35
N VAL A 431 20.58 -10.03 27.42
CA VAL A 431 20.62 -9.54 28.79
C VAL A 431 21.87 -10.10 29.48
N GLU A 432 22.87 -9.26 29.67
CA GLU A 432 24.09 -9.65 30.38
C GLU A 432 23.81 -9.75 31.90
N GLN A 433 24.28 -10.84 32.51
CA GLN A 433 24.01 -11.18 33.91
C GLN A 433 25.30 -11.04 34.74
N ILE A 434 25.41 -9.97 35.53
CA ILE A 434 26.62 -9.65 36.30
C ILE A 434 26.47 -10.17 37.74
N ASN A 435 27.22 -11.23 38.04
CA ASN A 435 27.13 -11.94 39.32
C ASN A 435 27.78 -11.17 40.48
N SER A 436 27.39 -11.51 41.71
CA SER A 436 28.03 -10.96 42.93
C SER A 436 29.53 -11.30 42.98
N PRO A 437 30.40 -10.34 43.35
CA PRO A 437 31.83 -10.61 43.54
C PRO A 437 32.14 -11.41 44.82
N THR A 438 31.20 -11.47 45.78
CA THR A 438 31.43 -11.99 47.14
C THR A 438 30.57 -13.22 47.49
N GLY A 439 29.69 -13.69 46.60
CA GLY A 439 28.79 -14.80 46.88
C GLY A 439 28.33 -15.60 45.66
N ASN A 440 27.55 -16.66 45.90
CA ASN A 440 26.94 -17.51 44.85
C ASN A 440 25.55 -16.99 44.40
N SER A 441 25.16 -15.79 44.84
CA SER A 441 23.90 -15.15 44.47
C SER A 441 24.00 -14.57 43.06
N ARG A 442 22.96 -14.78 42.25
CA ARG A 442 22.88 -14.35 40.85
C ARG A 442 21.76 -13.34 40.68
N PRO A 443 21.94 -12.31 39.83
CA PRO A 443 20.82 -11.48 39.42
C PRO A 443 19.77 -12.31 38.69
N VAL A 444 18.51 -11.91 38.85
CA VAL A 444 17.36 -12.55 38.20
C VAL A 444 16.50 -11.48 37.56
N LEU A 445 16.35 -11.54 36.24
CA LEU A 445 15.32 -10.80 35.51
C LEU A 445 14.13 -11.74 35.33
N GLU A 446 13.06 -11.45 36.07
CA GLU A 446 11.87 -12.31 36.13
C GLU A 446 10.91 -12.03 34.98
N ASP A 447 10.78 -10.79 34.53
CA ASP A 447 9.89 -10.41 33.44
C ASP A 447 10.32 -9.07 32.81
N LEU A 448 9.89 -8.83 31.58
CA LEU A 448 10.01 -7.53 30.91
C LEU A 448 8.76 -7.28 30.06
N THR A 449 8.14 -6.13 30.27
CA THR A 449 6.88 -5.76 29.60
C THR A 449 6.93 -4.31 29.18
N PHE A 450 6.27 -3.97 28.07
CA PHE A 450 6.04 -2.57 27.75
C PHE A 450 4.76 -2.09 28.42
N ASP A 451 4.73 -0.81 28.81
CA ASP A 451 3.49 -0.14 29.24
C ASP A 451 2.46 -0.08 28.08
N SER A 452 2.92 -0.20 26.83
CA SER A 452 2.05 -0.30 25.66
C SER A 452 1.50 -1.71 25.45
N VAL A 453 0.19 -1.85 25.22
CA VAL A 453 -0.45 -3.13 24.86
C VAL A 453 -0.10 -3.63 23.46
N TYR A 454 0.48 -2.75 22.64
CA TYR A 454 0.90 -3.04 21.27
C TYR A 454 2.39 -3.33 21.16
N ALA A 455 3.08 -3.44 22.30
CA ALA A 455 4.44 -3.94 22.33
C ALA A 455 4.45 -5.20 23.22
N THR A 456 4.52 -6.36 22.58
CA THR A 456 4.50 -7.66 23.27
C THR A 456 5.88 -8.26 23.27
N CYS A 457 6.30 -8.84 24.40
CA CYS A 457 7.64 -9.40 24.55
C CYS A 457 7.59 -10.92 24.75
N GLY A 458 8.40 -11.63 23.97
CA GLY A 458 8.75 -13.03 24.14
C GLY A 458 10.13 -13.13 24.81
N PRO A 459 10.20 -13.30 26.14
CA PRO A 459 11.47 -13.46 26.82
C PRO A 459 12.01 -14.89 26.68
N ASN A 460 13.30 -15.02 26.37
CA ASN A 460 14.00 -16.30 26.38
C ASN A 460 14.69 -16.50 27.74
N ARG A 461 14.33 -17.58 28.41
CA ARG A 461 14.84 -17.92 29.74
C ARG A 461 15.84 -19.06 29.67
N GLU A 462 16.89 -18.93 30.45
CA GLU A 462 17.87 -20.00 30.63
C GLU A 462 18.14 -20.24 32.13
N SER A 463 18.50 -21.48 32.44
CA SER A 463 18.96 -21.84 33.79
C SER A 463 20.42 -21.45 33.97
N LEU A 464 20.67 -20.51 34.88
CA LEU A 464 21.99 -19.98 35.19
C LEU A 464 22.55 -20.62 36.46
N GLY A 465 23.74 -21.19 36.37
CA GLY A 465 24.42 -21.84 37.50
C GLY A 465 24.34 -23.37 37.48
N GLN A 466 24.67 -24.01 38.60
CA GLN A 466 24.62 -25.46 38.76
C GLN A 466 24.23 -25.85 40.19
N GLY A 467 23.40 -26.88 40.34
CA GLY A 467 23.05 -27.47 41.64
C GLY A 467 22.09 -26.59 42.45
N ARG A 468 22.40 -26.32 43.73
CA ARG A 468 21.49 -25.56 44.63
C ARG A 468 21.41 -24.06 44.34
N ASN A 469 22.23 -23.54 43.43
CA ASN A 469 22.29 -22.12 43.06
C ASN A 469 21.85 -21.88 41.60
N GLU A 470 21.13 -22.85 41.02
CA GLU A 470 20.52 -22.72 39.70
C GLU A 470 19.30 -21.80 39.81
N VAL A 471 19.29 -20.75 38.98
CA VAL A 471 18.17 -19.80 38.87
C VAL A 471 17.76 -19.67 37.41
N GLU A 472 16.47 -19.56 37.15
CA GLU A 472 15.97 -19.27 35.81
C GLU A 472 15.85 -17.76 35.64
N SER A 473 16.49 -17.21 34.61
CA SER A 473 16.48 -15.78 34.33
C SER A 473 16.37 -15.54 32.83
N ILE A 474 15.84 -14.38 32.45
CA ILE A 474 15.81 -13.94 31.06
C ILE A 474 17.25 -13.60 30.61
N THR A 475 17.72 -14.23 29.53
CA THR A 475 19.06 -14.03 28.96
C THR A 475 19.04 -13.39 27.56
N SER A 476 17.91 -13.46 26.87
CA SER A 476 17.63 -12.66 25.68
C SER A 476 16.14 -12.40 25.56
N TYR A 477 15.76 -11.45 24.72
CA TYR A 477 14.37 -11.08 24.53
C TYR A 477 14.10 -10.66 23.10
N GLU A 478 12.86 -10.86 22.67
CA GLU A 478 12.31 -10.39 21.41
C GLU A 478 10.97 -9.72 21.71
N CYS A 479 10.88 -8.42 21.45
CA CYS A 479 9.64 -7.67 21.59
C CYS A 479 9.14 -7.20 20.23
N VAL A 480 7.86 -7.32 19.98
CA VAL A 480 7.21 -6.91 18.74
C VAL A 480 6.37 -5.67 19.02
N ILE A 481 6.72 -4.55 18.39
CA ILE A 481 5.91 -3.33 18.35
C ILE A 481 4.99 -3.42 17.14
N ASP A 482 3.68 -3.41 17.36
CA ASP A 482 2.65 -3.43 16.32
C ASP A 482 2.27 -2.00 15.91
N TRP A 483 2.51 -1.68 14.63
CA TRP A 483 2.20 -0.37 14.03
C TRP A 483 0.82 -0.31 13.39
N GLU A 484 0.05 -1.40 13.41
CA GLU A 484 -1.29 -1.40 12.83
C GLU A 484 -2.15 -0.32 13.50
N GLY A 485 -2.73 0.57 12.67
CA GLY A 485 -3.51 1.72 13.13
C GLY A 485 -2.74 2.79 13.89
N TRP A 486 -1.41 2.71 13.94
CA TRP A 486 -0.58 3.78 14.48
C TRP A 486 -0.64 5.02 13.60
N THR A 487 -0.91 6.16 14.23
CA THR A 487 -1.04 7.46 13.52
C THR A 487 0.07 8.44 13.84
N GLY A 488 0.87 8.19 14.89
CA GLY A 488 2.02 9.04 15.22
C GLY A 488 3.17 8.90 14.22
N GLU A 489 4.10 9.84 14.26
CA GLU A 489 5.34 9.77 13.47
C GLU A 489 6.34 8.79 14.09
N THR A 490 6.51 8.87 15.41
CA THR A 490 7.39 8.00 16.20
C THR A 490 6.67 7.46 17.42
N TRP A 491 7.03 6.27 17.85
CA TRP A 491 6.50 5.59 19.05
C TRP A 491 7.45 5.78 20.23
N SER A 492 6.89 6.04 21.41
CA SER A 492 7.64 6.10 22.66
C SER A 492 6.88 5.35 23.75
N SER A 493 7.56 4.49 24.50
CA SER A 493 6.98 3.75 25.62
C SER A 493 8.05 3.30 26.60
N ASP A 494 7.62 3.04 27.83
CA ASP A 494 8.46 2.50 28.88
C ASP A 494 8.43 0.97 28.82
N MET A 495 9.61 0.34 28.86
CA MET A 495 9.80 -1.07 29.16
C MET A 495 10.07 -1.20 30.66
N ILE A 496 9.17 -1.90 31.36
CA ILE A 496 9.19 -2.15 32.79
C ILE A 496 9.76 -3.55 33.03
N LEU A 497 10.83 -3.61 33.80
CA LEU A 497 11.49 -4.84 34.20
C LEU A 497 10.99 -5.30 35.57
N THR A 498 10.68 -6.58 35.70
CA THR A 498 10.45 -7.23 36.99
C THR A 498 11.75 -7.87 37.43
N LEU A 499 12.42 -7.23 38.39
CA LEU A 499 13.70 -7.67 38.91
C LEU A 499 13.48 -8.55 40.15
N GLY A 500 14.17 -9.69 40.20
CA GLY A 500 14.20 -10.55 41.37
C GLY A 500 14.99 -9.92 42.54
N PRO A 501 15.03 -10.58 43.70
CA PRO A 501 15.73 -10.07 44.88
C PRO A 501 17.20 -9.74 44.59
N ASN A 502 17.72 -8.67 45.21
CA ASN A 502 19.12 -8.25 45.13
C ASN A 502 19.62 -8.04 43.69
N THR A 503 18.74 -7.67 42.76
CA THR A 503 19.04 -7.41 41.34
C THR A 503 18.81 -5.95 41.02
N LYS A 504 19.71 -5.33 40.25
CA LYS A 504 19.60 -3.96 39.74
C LYS A 504 19.84 -3.93 38.23
N LEU A 505 19.15 -3.03 37.53
CA LEU A 505 19.45 -2.69 36.14
C LEU A 505 20.73 -1.85 36.07
N CYS A 506 21.69 -2.21 35.21
CA CYS A 506 22.86 -1.37 34.96
C CYS A 506 22.51 -0.12 34.16
N ASP A 507 23.32 0.93 34.30
CA ASP A 507 23.13 2.11 33.46
C ASP A 507 23.45 1.79 32.00
N VAL A 508 22.63 2.30 31.10
CA VAL A 508 22.77 2.09 29.65
C VAL A 508 23.15 3.39 28.92
N GLY A 509 23.25 4.51 29.65
CA GLY A 509 23.42 5.82 29.04
C GLY A 509 22.26 6.19 28.12
N THR A 510 22.55 6.95 27.07
CA THR A 510 21.63 7.17 25.94
C THR A 510 22.10 6.31 24.78
N ALA A 511 21.42 5.20 24.53
CA ALA A 511 21.72 4.31 23.42
C ALA A 511 20.95 4.73 22.17
N GLU A 512 21.66 4.92 21.05
CA GLU A 512 21.08 5.23 19.74
C GLU A 512 20.80 3.93 18.98
N LEU A 513 19.55 3.73 18.52
CA LEU A 513 19.14 2.48 17.86
C LEU A 513 19.03 2.59 16.33
N GLY A 514 19.45 3.71 15.72
CA GLY A 514 19.27 3.95 14.28
C GLY A 514 17.82 4.25 13.86
N GLY A 515 16.92 4.34 14.84
CA GLY A 515 15.51 4.70 14.66
C GLY A 515 14.90 5.28 15.93
N GLY A 516 15.68 5.75 16.89
CA GLY A 516 15.21 6.25 18.19
C GLY A 516 16.26 6.01 19.27
N THR A 517 15.90 6.27 20.52
CA THR A 517 16.83 6.18 21.67
C THR A 517 16.29 5.32 22.80
N VAL A 518 17.20 4.76 23.60
CA VAL A 518 16.86 4.13 24.88
C VAL A 518 17.63 4.80 26.00
N THR A 519 16.93 5.09 27.09
CA THR A 519 17.52 5.62 28.31
C THR A 519 16.99 4.88 29.53
N LYS A 520 17.79 4.79 30.59
CA LYS A 520 17.32 4.23 31.86
C LYS A 520 16.60 5.29 32.69
N SER A 521 15.51 4.90 33.34
CA SER A 521 14.81 5.70 34.35
C SER A 521 14.54 4.87 35.60
N GLY A 522 14.93 5.37 36.77
CA GLY A 522 14.82 4.60 38.01
C GLY A 522 15.64 3.30 38.00
N ASP A 523 15.22 2.30 38.76
CA ASP A 523 16.01 1.06 38.95
C ASP A 523 15.60 -0.09 38.02
N ASN A 524 14.45 0.04 37.32
CA ASN A 524 13.85 -1.06 36.57
C ASN A 524 13.09 -0.61 35.31
N VAL A 525 13.29 0.62 34.82
CA VAL A 525 12.61 1.11 33.60
C VAL A 525 13.62 1.51 32.53
N LEU A 526 13.37 1.05 31.31
CA LEU A 526 14.04 1.48 30.09
C LEU A 526 13.04 2.26 29.24
N ILE A 527 13.30 3.54 28.99
CA ILE A 527 12.47 4.42 28.19
C ILE A 527 12.93 4.31 26.75
N PHE A 528 12.07 3.77 25.88
CA PHE A 528 12.25 3.82 24.44
C PHE A 528 11.59 5.09 23.93
N ASP A 529 12.37 5.99 23.35
CA ASP A 529 11.90 7.29 22.86
C ASP A 529 12.14 7.48 21.37
N ARG A 530 11.12 8.02 20.69
CA ARG A 530 11.12 8.36 19.27
C ARG A 530 11.47 7.19 18.35
N ILE A 531 11.03 5.99 18.72
CA ILE A 531 11.17 4.80 17.89
C ILE A 531 10.43 5.00 16.57
N SER A 532 11.13 4.81 15.47
CA SER A 532 10.64 4.91 14.11
C SER A 532 10.36 3.50 13.62
N GLN A 533 9.39 3.37 12.72
CA GLN A 533 9.07 2.09 12.11
C GLN A 533 10.26 1.60 11.28
N THR A 534 10.80 0.45 11.68
CA THR A 534 11.86 -0.28 11.00
C THR A 534 11.62 -1.79 11.14
N GLU A 535 12.37 -2.61 10.42
CA GLU A 535 12.26 -4.07 10.52
C GLU A 535 12.70 -4.58 11.89
N ALA A 536 13.89 -4.16 12.33
CA ALA A 536 14.45 -4.57 13.60
C ALA A 536 15.32 -3.49 14.25
N LEU A 537 15.37 -3.53 15.58
CA LEU A 537 16.23 -2.75 16.45
C LEU A 537 16.93 -3.71 17.41
N GLN A 538 18.24 -3.56 17.56
CA GLN A 538 19.03 -4.35 18.51
C GLN A 538 19.38 -3.52 19.73
N PHE A 539 19.06 -4.02 20.93
CA PHE A 539 19.39 -3.36 22.19
C PHE A 539 19.80 -4.37 23.28
N ASP A 540 21.09 -4.44 23.56
CA ASP A 540 21.63 -5.25 24.65
C ASP A 540 21.69 -4.41 25.94
N PHE A 541 21.39 -5.02 27.09
CA PHE A 541 21.55 -4.37 28.40
C PHE A 541 22.02 -5.36 29.46
N ALA A 542 22.45 -4.85 30.62
CA ALA A 542 22.95 -5.68 31.71
C ALA A 542 22.10 -5.53 32.97
N VAL A 543 21.89 -6.64 33.68
CA VAL A 543 21.40 -6.66 35.06
C VAL A 543 22.49 -7.22 35.96
N ALA A 544 22.62 -6.65 37.16
CA ALA A 544 23.68 -6.97 38.10
C ALA A 544 23.11 -7.32 39.47
N HIS A 545 23.84 -8.15 40.21
CA HIS A 545 23.61 -8.25 41.65
C HIS A 545 23.81 -6.88 42.30
N GLU A 546 23.07 -6.55 43.36
CA GLU A 546 23.11 -5.24 44.01
C GLU A 546 24.54 -4.81 44.44
N ASP A 547 25.33 -5.76 44.93
CA ASP A 547 26.74 -5.61 45.33
C ASP A 547 27.76 -5.69 44.19
N ALA A 548 27.34 -5.96 42.94
CA ALA A 548 28.25 -6.01 41.79
C ALA A 548 28.39 -4.63 41.13
N ASP A 549 29.57 -4.34 40.60
CA ASP A 549 29.81 -3.10 39.85
C ASP A 549 29.26 -3.26 38.42
N CYS A 550 28.43 -2.31 37.99
CA CYS A 550 28.02 -2.20 36.61
C CYS A 550 29.15 -1.60 35.77
N PRO A 551 29.33 -2.07 34.51
CA PRO A 551 30.39 -1.62 33.62
C PRO A 551 30.28 -0.15 33.21
#